data_AF-A0A151AIU5-F1
#
_entry.id   AF-A0A151AIU5-F1
#
_cell.length_a   1.000
_cell.length_b   1.000
_cell.length_c   1.000
_cell.angle_alpha   90.00
_cell.angle_beta   90.00
_cell.angle_gamma   90.00
#
_symmetry.space_group_name_H-M   'P 1'
#
loop_
_entity.id
_entity.type
_entity.pdbx_description
1 polymer ?
#
loop_
_entity_poly.entity_id
_entity_poly.type
_entity_poly.pdbx_seq_one_letter_code
_entity_poly.pdbx_strand_id
1 'polypeptide(L)'
;MHFDQRIQQALREAGLDRETIVEASDRVAELVSEDAARLEAFFEAHDTVYSDMDLAHSREEFPEHTVEYCDLFTHGADIRGYLRFDSWGVPVEGGRVLDEDLVELSLGPTVDSRVRFAASRDAL
;
A
#
# COMPACT_ATOMS: atom_id res chain seq x y z
N MET A 1 -7.86 -17.34 5.42
CA MET A 1 -8.66 -17.58 4.20
C MET A 1 -9.45 -16.32 3.87
N HIS A 2 -9.00 -15.60 2.84
CA HIS A 2 -9.48 -14.24 2.49
C HIS A 2 -10.56 -14.24 1.42
N PHE A 3 -10.67 -15.32 0.65
CA PHE A 3 -11.79 -15.50 -0.25
C PHE A 3 -13.03 -15.82 0.58
N ASP A 4 -14.04 -14.96 0.52
CA ASP A 4 -15.33 -15.23 1.14
C ASP A 4 -16.07 -16.39 0.43
N GLN A 5 -17.20 -16.80 0.99
CA GLN A 5 -17.98 -17.93 0.45
C GLN A 5 -18.48 -17.70 -0.98
N ARG A 6 -18.78 -16.45 -1.36
CA ARG A 6 -19.25 -16.09 -2.71
C ARG A 6 -18.11 -16.17 -3.70
N ILE A 7 -16.93 -15.68 -3.34
CA ILE A 7 -15.71 -15.82 -4.17
C ILE A 7 -15.36 -17.30 -4.34
N GLN A 8 -15.31 -18.08 -3.25
CA GLN A 8 -15.01 -19.51 -3.32
C GLN A 8 -16.05 -20.29 -4.14
N GLN A 9 -17.32 -19.88 -4.12
CA GLN A 9 -18.35 -20.47 -4.97
C GLN A 9 -18.09 -20.13 -6.45
N ALA A 10 -17.86 -18.87 -6.78
CA ALA A 10 -17.59 -18.44 -8.15
C ALA A 10 -16.35 -19.12 -8.75
N LEU A 11 -15.27 -19.27 -7.95
CA LEU A 11 -14.06 -19.97 -8.38
C LEU A 11 -14.33 -21.47 -8.64
N ARG A 12 -15.15 -22.12 -7.79
CA ARG A 12 -15.57 -23.52 -8.04
C ARG A 12 -16.44 -23.66 -9.28
N GLU A 13 -17.36 -22.73 -9.51
CA GLU A 13 -18.19 -22.67 -10.73
C GLU A 13 -17.34 -22.44 -11.98
N ALA A 14 -16.21 -21.74 -11.86
CA ALA A 14 -15.21 -21.56 -12.90
C ALA A 14 -14.28 -22.80 -13.09
N GLY A 15 -14.47 -23.86 -12.31
CA GLY A 15 -13.76 -25.14 -12.47
C GLY A 15 -12.53 -25.33 -11.58
N LEU A 16 -12.25 -24.42 -10.63
CA LEU A 16 -11.18 -24.60 -9.65
C LEU A 16 -11.63 -25.56 -8.56
N ASP A 17 -10.78 -26.53 -8.22
CA ASP A 17 -11.01 -27.40 -7.08
C ASP A 17 -10.69 -26.67 -5.76
N ARG A 18 -11.10 -27.29 -4.64
CA ARG A 18 -10.95 -26.71 -3.30
C ARG A 18 -9.49 -26.52 -2.90
N GLU A 19 -8.61 -27.45 -3.25
CA GLU A 19 -7.19 -27.39 -2.88
C GLU A 19 -6.53 -26.21 -3.58
N THR A 20 -6.74 -26.06 -4.88
CA THR A 20 -6.26 -24.92 -5.67
C THR A 20 -6.77 -23.58 -5.11
N ILE A 21 -8.02 -23.51 -4.64
CA ILE A 21 -8.58 -22.28 -4.04
C ILE A 21 -7.90 -21.95 -2.70
N VAL A 22 -7.59 -22.96 -1.89
CA VAL A 22 -6.88 -22.78 -0.61
C VAL A 22 -5.46 -22.28 -0.88
N GLU A 23 -4.73 -22.96 -1.77
CA GLU A 23 -3.37 -22.56 -2.17
C GLU A 23 -3.33 -21.13 -2.71
N ALA A 24 -4.29 -20.76 -3.57
CA ALA A 24 -4.41 -19.40 -4.07
C ALA A 24 -4.69 -18.39 -2.95
N SER A 25 -5.57 -18.72 -1.99
CA SER A 25 -5.84 -17.83 -0.86
C SER A 25 -4.63 -17.65 0.05
N ASP A 26 -3.81 -18.69 0.23
CA ASP A 26 -2.61 -18.63 1.06
C ASP A 26 -1.52 -17.83 0.34
N ARG A 27 -1.36 -18.04 -0.98
CA ARG A 27 -0.43 -17.24 -1.81
C ARG A 27 -0.77 -15.76 -1.80
N VAL A 28 -2.05 -15.38 -1.74
CA VAL A 28 -2.44 -13.96 -1.58
C VAL A 28 -1.91 -13.37 -0.28
N ALA A 29 -1.97 -14.10 0.84
CA ALA A 29 -1.45 -13.61 2.11
C ALA A 29 0.07 -13.41 2.05
N GLU A 30 0.80 -14.32 1.41
CA GLU A 30 2.24 -14.17 1.16
C GLU A 30 2.55 -12.95 0.29
N LEU A 31 1.85 -12.77 -0.82
CA LEU A 31 2.02 -11.61 -1.71
C LEU A 31 1.79 -10.29 -0.99
N VAL A 32 0.76 -10.23 -0.13
CA VAL A 32 0.47 -9.02 0.67
C VAL A 32 1.55 -8.75 1.71
N SER A 33 2.13 -9.81 2.29
CA SER A 33 3.29 -9.68 3.19
C SER A 33 4.56 -9.23 2.44
N GLU A 34 4.79 -9.75 1.24
CA GLU A 34 5.89 -9.33 0.36
C GLU A 34 5.74 -7.85 -0.03
N ASP A 35 4.54 -7.42 -0.41
CA ASP A 35 4.27 -6.03 -0.77
C ASP A 35 4.40 -5.08 0.43
N ALA A 36 3.92 -5.45 1.62
CA ALA A 36 4.11 -4.64 2.83
C ALA A 36 5.60 -4.40 3.12
N ALA A 37 6.43 -5.45 3.05
CA ALA A 37 7.87 -5.32 3.25
C ALA A 37 8.55 -4.45 2.17
N ARG A 38 8.10 -4.53 0.91
CA ARG A 38 8.61 -3.68 -0.17
C ARG A 38 8.24 -2.21 0.00
N LEU A 39 7.03 -1.94 0.47
CA LEU A 39 6.58 -0.59 0.78
C LEU A 39 7.40 0.01 1.93
N GLU A 40 7.62 -0.74 3.02
CA GLU A 40 8.49 -0.30 4.11
C GLU A 40 9.90 -0.01 3.61
N ALA A 41 10.48 -0.94 2.84
CA ALA A 41 11.82 -0.78 2.28
C ALA A 41 11.95 0.46 1.38
N PHE A 42 10.92 0.81 0.61
CA PHE A 42 10.89 2.05 -0.18
C PHE A 42 11.00 3.28 0.73
N PHE A 43 10.20 3.37 1.79
CA PHE A 43 10.24 4.53 2.70
C PHE A 43 11.51 4.56 3.56
N GLU A 44 12.09 3.41 3.91
CA GLU A 44 13.39 3.34 4.61
C GLU A 44 14.57 3.75 3.72
N ALA A 45 14.50 3.47 2.41
CA ALA A 45 15.55 3.81 1.47
C ALA A 45 15.59 5.30 1.09
N HIS A 46 14.49 6.03 1.32
CA HIS A 46 14.32 7.41 0.91
C HIS A 46 13.97 8.31 2.09
N ASP A 47 14.95 9.08 2.57
CA ASP A 47 14.74 10.13 3.58
C ASP A 47 13.69 11.16 3.13
N THR A 48 13.51 11.31 1.81
CA THR A 48 12.61 12.28 1.21
C THR A 48 11.85 11.65 0.05
N VAL A 49 10.54 11.83 0.03
CA VAL A 49 9.65 11.37 -1.04
C VAL A 49 8.76 12.51 -1.54
N TYR A 50 8.32 12.41 -2.78
CA TYR A 50 7.38 13.35 -3.40
C TYR A 50 6.04 12.68 -3.54
N SER A 51 4.94 13.43 -3.46
CA SER A 51 3.61 12.86 -3.67
C SER A 51 2.75 13.64 -4.64
N ASP A 52 1.72 12.99 -5.17
CA ASP A 52 0.64 13.63 -5.94
C ASP A 52 -0.50 14.16 -5.03
N MET A 53 -0.23 14.29 -3.73
CA MET A 53 -1.21 14.74 -2.76
C MET A 53 -1.50 16.23 -2.92
N ASP A 54 -2.77 16.59 -3.07
CA ASP A 54 -3.21 17.98 -3.02
C ASP A 54 -3.24 18.47 -1.55
N LEU A 55 -2.19 19.18 -1.16
CA LEU A 55 -2.11 19.82 0.14
C LEU A 55 -2.78 21.19 0.12
N ALA A 56 -3.78 21.38 0.98
CA ALA A 56 -4.39 22.68 1.19
C ALA A 56 -3.31 23.73 1.51
N HIS A 57 -3.21 24.75 0.67
CA HIS A 57 -2.24 25.85 0.74
C HIS A 57 -0.80 25.53 0.32
N SER A 58 -0.53 24.36 -0.25
CA SER A 58 0.70 24.13 -1.02
C SER A 58 0.61 24.85 -2.37
N ARG A 59 1.76 25.29 -2.88
CA ARG A 59 1.92 25.83 -4.24
C ARG A 59 2.72 24.89 -5.14
N GLU A 60 3.19 23.78 -4.59
CA GLU A 60 3.96 22.79 -5.31
C GLU A 60 3.02 21.73 -5.88
N GLU A 61 3.22 21.40 -7.16
CA GLU A 61 2.47 20.35 -7.85
C GLU A 61 2.72 18.97 -7.25
N PHE A 62 3.95 18.73 -6.76
CA PHE A 62 4.33 17.52 -6.03
C PHE A 62 4.99 17.88 -4.70
N PRO A 63 4.23 17.95 -3.59
CA PRO A 63 4.81 18.25 -2.29
C PRO A 63 5.83 17.21 -1.86
N GLU A 64 6.88 17.71 -1.21
CA GLU A 64 7.98 16.93 -0.65
C GLU A 64 7.70 16.58 0.82
N HIS A 65 8.04 15.35 1.24
CA HIS A 65 7.86 14.88 2.61
C HIS A 65 9.15 14.22 3.11
N THR A 66 9.63 14.67 4.27
CA THR A 66 10.73 14.00 4.98
C THR A 66 10.18 12.83 5.77
N VAL A 67 10.61 11.62 5.45
CA VAL A 67 10.14 10.37 6.08
C VAL A 67 10.82 10.19 7.44
N GLU A 68 10.04 9.92 8.49
CA GLU A 68 10.58 9.47 9.78
C GLU A 68 10.56 7.94 9.89
N TYR A 69 9.41 7.32 9.58
CA TYR A 69 9.28 5.87 9.49
C TYR A 69 7.97 5.46 8.77
N CYS A 70 7.95 4.24 8.26
CA CYS A 70 6.76 3.54 7.80
C CYS A 70 6.71 2.19 8.53
N ASP A 71 5.60 1.90 9.21
CA ASP A 71 5.39 0.65 9.96
C ASP A 71 4.09 0.02 9.49
N LEU A 72 4.21 -1.08 8.76
CA LEU A 72 3.13 -1.79 8.09
C LEU A 72 2.99 -3.22 8.63
N PHE A 73 1.75 -3.67 8.71
CA PHE A 73 1.40 -5.03 9.04
C PHE A 73 0.28 -5.53 8.12
N THR A 74 0.20 -6.85 7.98
CA THR A 74 -0.85 -7.48 7.19
C THR A 74 -1.98 -7.98 8.08
N HIS A 75 -3.21 -7.66 7.71
CA HIS A 75 -4.39 -8.30 8.27
C HIS A 75 -5.08 -9.10 7.17
N GLY A 76 -4.50 -10.26 6.89
CA GLY A 76 -5.01 -11.13 5.85
C GLY A 76 -4.61 -10.70 4.45
N ALA A 77 -5.59 -10.30 3.63
CA ALA A 77 -5.34 -9.75 2.29
C ALA A 77 -5.19 -8.22 2.30
N ASP A 78 -5.19 -7.60 3.47
CA ASP A 78 -5.09 -6.15 3.63
C ASP A 78 -3.74 -5.74 4.21
N ILE A 79 -3.20 -4.63 3.71
CA ILE A 79 -2.06 -3.90 4.31
C ILE A 79 -2.62 -2.79 5.18
N ARG A 80 -2.13 -2.68 6.42
CA ARG A 80 -2.49 -1.63 7.38
C ARG A 80 -1.22 -1.12 8.05
N GLY A 81 -1.27 0.07 8.64
CA GLY A 81 -0.10 0.57 9.35
C GLY A 81 -0.15 2.05 9.62
N TYR A 82 1.03 2.65 9.74
CA TYR A 82 1.19 4.07 9.98
C TYR A 82 2.41 4.60 9.22
N LEU A 83 2.21 5.71 8.51
CA LEU A 83 3.29 6.45 7.87
C LEU A 83 3.50 7.75 8.64
N ARG A 84 4.74 8.00 9.04
CA ARG A 84 5.15 9.19 9.78
C ARG A 84 6.15 10.01 8.97
N PHE A 85 5.85 11.28 8.80
CA PHE A 85 6.74 12.31 8.31
C PHE A 85 7.19 13.22 9.47
N ASP A 86 8.15 14.10 9.19
CA ASP A 86 8.73 15.04 10.17
C ASP A 86 7.69 15.81 11.01
N SER A 87 6.61 16.25 10.36
CA SER A 87 5.65 17.20 10.91
C SER A 87 4.29 16.59 11.18
N TRP A 88 3.96 15.47 10.53
CA TRP A 88 2.65 14.83 10.63
C TRP A 88 2.73 13.33 10.34
N GLY A 89 1.67 12.60 10.64
CA GLY A 89 1.59 11.18 10.32
C GLY A 89 0.15 10.77 10.06
N VAL A 90 -0.03 9.63 9.42
CA VAL A 90 -1.31 9.18 8.91
C VAL A 90 -1.43 7.66 8.93
N PRO A 91 -2.61 7.11 9.30
CA PRO A 91 -2.86 5.69 9.16
C PRO A 91 -2.79 5.25 7.69
N VAL A 92 -2.23 4.09 7.44
CA VAL A 92 -2.24 3.42 6.14
C VAL A 92 -3.32 2.35 6.14
N GLU A 93 -4.16 2.38 5.12
CA GLU A 93 -5.31 1.47 4.95
C GLU A 93 -5.20 0.54 3.75
N GLY A 94 -4.06 0.57 3.07
CA GLY A 94 -3.72 -0.26 1.94
C GLY A 94 -2.49 0.32 1.23
N GLY A 95 -1.80 -0.52 0.47
CA GLY A 95 -0.62 -0.09 -0.28
C GLY A 95 -0.41 -0.96 -1.51
N ARG A 96 0.29 -0.41 -2.49
CA ARG A 96 0.68 -1.08 -3.74
C ARG A 96 2.05 -0.59 -4.16
N VAL A 97 2.88 -1.50 -4.64
CA VAL A 97 4.10 -1.14 -5.36
C VAL A 97 3.74 -1.01 -6.84
N LEU A 98 3.94 0.17 -7.43
CA LEU A 98 3.64 0.42 -8.85
C LEU A 98 4.88 0.22 -9.73
N ASP A 99 6.03 0.68 -9.24
CA ASP A 99 7.36 0.50 -9.83
C ASP A 99 8.42 0.48 -8.70
N GLU A 100 9.71 0.35 -9.05
CA GLU A 100 10.84 0.41 -8.09
C GLU A 100 10.87 1.74 -7.33
N ASP A 101 10.63 2.86 -8.04
CA ASP A 101 10.69 4.22 -7.48
C ASP A 101 9.30 4.85 -7.25
N LEU A 102 8.22 4.07 -7.35
CA LEU A 102 6.84 4.57 -7.26
C LEU A 102 5.93 3.60 -6.50
N VAL A 103 5.36 4.09 -5.40
CA VAL A 103 4.40 3.36 -4.58
C VAL A 103 3.10 4.14 -4.42
N GLU A 104 2.03 3.47 -4.02
CA GLU A 104 0.73 4.09 -3.78
C GLU A 104 0.16 3.58 -2.45
N LEU A 105 -0.27 4.51 -1.60
CA LEU A 105 -0.90 4.20 -0.32
C LEU A 105 -2.33 4.74 -0.26
N SER A 106 -3.24 3.96 0.31
CA SER A 106 -4.51 4.48 0.81
C SER A 106 -4.29 5.10 2.18
N LEU A 107 -4.46 6.40 2.30
CA LEU A 107 -4.25 7.14 3.54
C LEU A 107 -5.58 7.30 4.28
N GLY A 108 -5.55 7.11 5.59
CA GLY A 108 -6.71 7.11 6.46
C GLY A 108 -7.46 8.45 6.52
N PRO A 109 -8.51 8.55 7.35
CA PRO A 109 -9.55 9.59 7.25
C PRO A 109 -9.10 11.05 7.32
N THR A 110 -7.89 11.32 7.83
CA THR A 110 -7.32 12.67 7.83
C THR A 110 -7.01 13.17 6.42
N VAL A 111 -6.56 12.27 5.54
CA VAL A 111 -6.29 12.56 4.13
C VAL A 111 -7.41 12.02 3.24
N ASP A 112 -7.96 10.86 3.59
CA ASP A 112 -9.09 10.20 2.90
C ASP A 112 -8.89 10.11 1.37
N SER A 113 -7.67 9.72 0.98
CA SER A 113 -7.28 9.66 -0.42
C SER A 113 -6.27 8.54 -0.68
N ARG A 114 -6.15 8.19 -1.94
CA ARG A 114 -5.12 7.29 -2.46
C ARG A 114 -4.03 8.16 -3.06
N VAL A 115 -2.82 8.07 -2.50
CA VAL A 115 -1.71 8.98 -2.78
C VAL A 115 -0.53 8.16 -3.28
N ARG A 116 0.08 8.64 -4.37
CA ARG A 116 1.33 8.10 -4.89
C ARG A 116 2.50 8.78 -4.22
N PHE A 117 3.55 8.01 -3.96
CA PHE A 117 4.82 8.48 -3.44
C PHE A 117 5.94 8.00 -4.35
N ALA A 118 6.84 8.91 -4.71
CA ALA A 118 7.98 8.59 -5.55
C ALA A 118 9.30 9.10 -4.97
N ALA A 119 10.39 8.42 -5.34
CA ALA A 119 11.75 8.81 -4.95
C ALA A 119 12.21 10.13 -5.59
N SER A 120 11.57 10.55 -6.68
CA SER A 120 11.85 11.82 -7.37
C SER A 120 10.58 12.40 -8.02
N ARG A 121 10.58 13.71 -8.30
CA ARG A 121 9.45 14.38 -9.00
C ARG A 121 9.24 13.85 -10.41
N ASP A 122 10.29 13.40 -11.10
CA ASP A 122 10.21 12.90 -12.48
C ASP A 122 9.55 11.51 -12.57
N ALA A 123 9.43 10.81 -11.44
CA ALA A 123 8.81 9.48 -11.35
C ALA A 123 7.30 9.53 -11.02
N LEU A 124 6.69 10.72 -10.89
CA LEU A 124 5.26 10.93 -10.59
C LEU A 124 4.40 11.21 -11.83
#